data_AF-A0A7Z1AZL3-F1
#
_entry.id   AF-A0A7Z1AZL3-F1
#
_cell.length_a   1.000
_cell.length_b   1.000
_cell.length_c   1.000
_cell.angle_alpha   90.00
_cell.angle_beta   90.00
_cell.angle_gamma   90.00
#
_symmetry.space_group_name_H-M   'P 1'
#
loop_
_entity.id
_entity.type
_entity.pdbx_description
1 polymer ?
#
loop_
_entity_poly.entity_id
_entity_poly.type
_entity_poly.pdbx_seq_one_letter_code
_entity_poly.pdbx_strand_id
1 'polypeptide(L)'
;MSVMSRGLAALGDLERWMAVHHPGYESRTMAAIAFSEAGIAPWATGEQLRLPTLMAMWVIVLDDYLEQEATDLTEIDELVDRCNAVVRTGQADDAHPLLISLSDWQRQAVALPRYPDLAPLWERGVARTLDGYRYNWVAGWARDRGETPPGLAMDVDEYLAHIGSSAIGQVHVPRWLTFGTDTLLDNLEVLVPALEDTHYVCRLANDLGTIERELSQPGHGHNNILMYGVSPEWVRDLLERRLASVRSGLAPLLATGDRDAVAVLRLAQWCVSQYLGSYIDTEFLVHGVA
;
A
#
# COMPACT_ATOMS: atom_id res chain seq x y z
N MET A 1 -10.94 20.52 -12.89
CA MET A 1 -10.78 19.21 -13.59
C MET A 1 -11.75 18.22 -12.99
N SER A 2 -12.25 17.27 -13.79
CA SER A 2 -13.01 16.11 -13.28
C SER A 2 -12.05 15.01 -12.80
N VAL A 3 -12.54 14.07 -11.99
CA VAL A 3 -11.78 12.85 -11.62
C VAL A 3 -11.27 12.13 -12.87
N MET A 4 -12.11 12.05 -13.91
CA MET A 4 -11.76 11.45 -15.20
C MET A 4 -10.51 12.11 -15.82
N SER A 5 -10.49 13.44 -15.91
CA SER A 5 -9.33 14.14 -16.49
C SER A 5 -8.04 13.98 -15.70
N ARG A 6 -8.13 13.87 -14.37
CA ARG A 6 -6.96 13.66 -13.51
C ARG A 6 -6.43 12.23 -13.62
N GLY A 7 -7.34 11.25 -13.61
CA GLY A 7 -7.00 9.83 -13.80
C GLY A 7 -6.33 9.59 -15.15
N LEU A 8 -6.82 10.22 -16.23
CA LEU A 8 -6.17 10.13 -17.55
C LEU A 8 -4.77 10.74 -17.58
N ALA A 9 -4.56 11.87 -16.90
CA ALA A 9 -3.23 12.49 -16.81
C ALA A 9 -2.25 11.58 -16.03
N ALA A 10 -2.67 11.08 -14.86
CA ALA A 10 -1.87 10.16 -14.05
C ALA A 10 -1.59 8.85 -14.79
N LEU A 11 -2.57 8.31 -15.53
CA LEU A 11 -2.41 7.11 -16.35
C LEU A 11 -1.36 7.30 -17.44
N GLY A 12 -1.42 8.42 -18.17
CA GLY A 12 -0.45 8.68 -19.24
C GLY A 12 0.99 8.81 -18.73
N ASP A 13 1.19 9.38 -17.53
CA ASP A 13 2.50 9.40 -16.89
C ASP A 13 2.94 8.01 -16.42
N LEU A 14 2.02 7.23 -15.83
CA LEU A 14 2.29 5.88 -15.39
C LEU A 14 2.67 4.96 -16.55
N GLU A 15 1.94 5.01 -17.67
CA GLU A 15 2.23 4.21 -18.86
C GLU A 15 3.61 4.53 -19.43
N ARG A 16 4.01 5.81 -19.47
CA ARG A 16 5.36 6.21 -19.90
C ARG A 16 6.43 5.65 -18.97
N TRP A 17 6.20 5.71 -17.67
CA TRP A 17 7.15 5.22 -16.67
C TRP A 17 7.28 3.69 -16.71
N MET A 18 6.16 2.98 -16.78
CA MET A 18 6.13 1.52 -16.89
C MET A 18 6.71 1.01 -18.20
N ALA A 19 6.50 1.71 -19.33
CA ALA A 19 7.13 1.34 -20.60
C ALA A 19 8.66 1.36 -20.56
N VAL A 20 9.26 2.16 -19.68
CA VAL A 20 10.72 2.23 -19.49
C VAL A 20 11.20 1.14 -18.55
N HIS A 21 10.53 0.95 -17.41
CA HIS A 21 11.06 0.13 -16.32
C HIS A 21 10.53 -1.31 -16.31
N HIS A 22 9.30 -1.51 -16.78
CA HIS A 22 8.56 -2.78 -16.74
C HIS A 22 7.75 -2.97 -18.03
N PRO A 23 8.43 -3.08 -19.20
CA PRO A 23 7.75 -3.10 -20.48
C PRO A 23 6.84 -4.33 -20.62
N GLY A 24 5.60 -4.10 -21.07
CA GLY A 24 4.60 -5.17 -21.29
C GLY A 24 3.64 -5.42 -20.13
N TYR A 25 3.78 -4.69 -19.02
CA TYR A 25 2.85 -4.78 -17.89
C TYR A 25 1.40 -4.38 -18.27
N GLU A 26 0.39 -4.97 -17.63
CA GLU A 26 -1.02 -4.85 -18.03
C GLU A 26 -1.58 -3.42 -17.90
N SER A 27 -2.15 -2.90 -19.00
CA SER A 27 -2.77 -1.56 -19.05
C SER A 27 -3.99 -1.40 -18.13
N ARG A 28 -4.74 -2.46 -17.85
CA ARG A 28 -5.92 -2.40 -16.98
C ARG A 28 -5.54 -2.10 -15.53
N THR A 29 -4.49 -2.75 -15.01
CA THR A 29 -3.98 -2.51 -13.66
C THR A 29 -3.49 -1.08 -13.51
N MET A 30 -2.74 -0.58 -14.50
CA MET A 30 -2.30 0.83 -14.54
C MET A 30 -3.49 1.80 -14.51
N ALA A 31 -4.54 1.54 -15.30
CA ALA A 31 -5.74 2.36 -15.28
C ALA A 31 -6.45 2.31 -13.92
N ALA A 32 -6.61 1.12 -13.34
CA ALA A 32 -7.25 0.95 -12.03
C ALA A 32 -6.54 1.76 -10.93
N ILE A 33 -5.20 1.75 -10.92
CA ILE A 33 -4.40 2.56 -9.98
C ILE A 33 -4.58 4.04 -10.22
N ALA A 34 -4.39 4.51 -11.46
CA ALA A 34 -4.48 5.94 -11.76
C ALA A 34 -5.86 6.55 -11.42
N PHE A 35 -6.95 5.82 -11.70
CA PHE A 35 -8.30 6.28 -11.34
C PHE A 35 -8.60 6.16 -9.85
N SER A 36 -8.03 5.17 -9.15
CA SER A 36 -8.16 5.04 -7.70
C SER A 36 -7.49 6.21 -6.97
N GLU A 37 -6.26 6.58 -7.37
CA GLU A 37 -5.56 7.75 -6.84
C GLU A 37 -6.36 9.03 -7.05
N ALA A 38 -6.89 9.24 -8.27
CA ALA A 38 -7.73 10.40 -8.57
C ALA A 38 -9.07 10.41 -7.81
N GLY A 39 -9.61 9.24 -7.50
CA GLY A 39 -10.84 9.08 -6.72
C GLY A 39 -10.64 9.35 -5.23
N ILE A 40 -9.51 8.90 -4.66
CA ILE A 40 -9.18 9.11 -3.25
C ILE A 40 -8.82 10.58 -2.98
N ALA A 41 -8.05 11.21 -3.87
CA ALA A 41 -7.61 12.61 -3.76
C ALA A 41 -8.09 13.48 -4.94
N PRO A 42 -9.40 13.74 -5.10
CA PRO A 42 -9.99 14.47 -6.21
C PRO A 42 -9.67 15.96 -6.19
N TRP A 43 -9.04 16.47 -5.14
CA TRP A 43 -8.51 17.84 -5.11
C TRP A 43 -7.11 17.94 -5.71
N ALA A 44 -6.35 16.84 -5.81
CA ALA A 44 -5.01 16.84 -6.38
C ALA A 44 -5.04 17.13 -7.89
N THR A 45 -3.97 17.71 -8.42
CA THR A 45 -3.74 17.85 -9.87
C THR A 45 -3.19 16.54 -10.46
N GLY A 46 -3.22 16.38 -11.78
CA GLY A 46 -2.60 15.20 -12.43
C GLY A 46 -1.11 15.08 -12.11
N GLU A 47 -0.38 16.19 -12.10
CA GLU A 47 1.04 16.25 -11.71
C GLU A 47 1.26 15.80 -10.27
N GLN A 48 0.41 16.26 -9.34
CA GLN A 48 0.47 15.89 -7.92
C GLN A 48 0.20 14.40 -7.69
N LEU A 49 -0.65 13.78 -8.52
CA LEU A 49 -0.97 12.35 -8.45
C LEU A 49 0.13 11.45 -9.02
N ARG A 50 1.12 12.01 -9.73
CA ARG A 50 2.11 11.23 -10.46
C ARG A 50 2.92 10.31 -9.56
N LEU A 51 3.67 10.83 -8.58
CA LEU A 51 4.53 10.00 -7.72
C LEU A 51 3.75 8.96 -6.87
N PRO A 52 2.58 9.27 -6.28
CA PRO A 52 1.73 8.27 -5.64
C PRO A 52 1.35 7.12 -6.58
N THR A 53 0.94 7.45 -7.81
CA THR A 53 0.56 6.47 -8.83
C THR A 53 1.73 5.56 -9.20
N LEU A 54 2.94 6.12 -9.37
CA LEU A 54 4.14 5.34 -9.67
C LEU A 54 4.51 4.37 -8.54
N MET A 55 4.45 4.83 -7.29
CA MET A 55 4.79 3.99 -6.13
C MET A 55 3.74 2.89 -5.92
N ALA A 56 2.45 3.20 -6.09
CA ALA A 56 1.40 2.20 -6.04
C ALA A 56 1.61 1.08 -7.08
N MET A 57 2.05 1.44 -8.29
CA MET A 57 2.41 0.45 -9.31
C MET A 57 3.68 -0.32 -8.92
N TRP A 58 4.71 0.35 -8.41
CA TRP A 58 5.94 -0.31 -7.97
C TRP A 58 5.67 -1.41 -6.94
N VAL A 59 4.80 -1.14 -5.96
CA VAL A 59 4.37 -2.12 -4.96
C VAL A 59 3.68 -3.32 -5.60
N ILE A 60 2.81 -3.11 -6.59
CA ILE A 60 2.16 -4.23 -7.29
C ILE A 60 3.19 -5.07 -8.06
N VAL A 61 4.14 -4.44 -8.75
CA VAL A 61 5.17 -5.18 -9.48
C VAL A 61 6.05 -5.99 -8.52
N LEU A 62 6.33 -5.46 -7.32
CA LEU A 62 7.04 -6.19 -6.28
C LEU A 62 6.23 -7.41 -5.83
N ASP A 63 4.93 -7.25 -5.55
CA ASP A 63 4.04 -8.34 -5.15
C ASP A 63 3.99 -9.44 -6.21
N ASP A 64 3.79 -9.08 -7.48
CA ASP A 64 3.78 -10.02 -8.60
C ASP A 64 5.11 -10.78 -8.74
N TYR A 65 6.24 -10.09 -8.61
CA TYR A 65 7.56 -10.72 -8.68
C TYR A 65 7.74 -11.74 -7.54
N LEU A 66 7.31 -11.40 -6.32
CA LEU A 66 7.41 -12.31 -5.18
C LEU A 66 6.48 -13.52 -5.31
N GLU A 67 5.30 -13.35 -5.92
CA GLU A 67 4.34 -14.44 -6.12
C GLU A 67 4.74 -15.36 -7.31
N GLN A 68 5.31 -14.81 -8.38
CA GLN A 68 5.44 -15.50 -9.67
C GLN A 68 6.88 -15.87 -10.05
N GLU A 69 7.87 -15.11 -9.58
CA GLU A 69 9.25 -15.20 -10.07
C GLU A 69 10.26 -15.59 -8.99
N ALA A 70 10.12 -15.07 -7.78
CA ALA A 70 11.07 -15.34 -6.69
C ALA A 70 11.04 -16.82 -6.28
N THR A 71 12.20 -17.48 -6.30
CA THR A 71 12.28 -18.94 -6.07
C THR A 71 12.98 -19.35 -4.78
N ASP A 72 13.77 -18.46 -4.18
CA ASP A 72 14.47 -18.73 -2.94
C ASP A 72 14.55 -17.51 -2.00
N LEU A 73 14.73 -17.79 -0.71
CA LEU A 73 14.75 -16.78 0.34
C LEU A 73 15.97 -15.87 0.28
N THR A 74 17.10 -16.34 -0.26
CA THR A 74 18.33 -15.54 -0.33
C THR A 74 18.15 -14.41 -1.35
N GLU A 75 17.56 -14.71 -2.50
CA GLU A 75 17.18 -13.72 -3.52
C GLU A 75 16.26 -12.63 -2.93
N ILE A 76 15.26 -13.03 -2.15
CA ILE A 76 14.33 -12.10 -1.50
C ILE A 76 15.05 -11.24 -0.46
N ASP A 77 15.88 -11.84 0.39
CA ASP A 77 16.63 -11.13 1.42
C ASP A 77 17.57 -10.09 0.80
N GLU A 78 18.28 -10.47 -0.28
CA GLU A 78 19.12 -9.55 -1.04
C GLU A 78 18.32 -8.40 -1.67
N LEU A 79 17.15 -8.69 -2.27
CA LEU A 79 16.30 -7.66 -2.86
C LEU A 79 15.77 -6.69 -1.80
N VAL A 80 15.31 -7.20 -0.65
CA VAL A 80 14.80 -6.41 0.48
C VAL A 80 15.90 -5.48 1.01
N ASP A 81 17.10 -6.01 1.25
CA ASP A 81 18.23 -5.22 1.74
C ASP A 81 18.62 -4.10 0.78
N ARG A 82 18.62 -4.38 -0.52
CA ARG A 82 18.96 -3.40 -1.56
C ARG A 82 17.87 -2.33 -1.72
N CYS A 83 16.59 -2.70 -1.67
CA CYS A 83 15.49 -1.73 -1.65
C CYS A 83 15.60 -0.78 -0.44
N ASN A 84 15.87 -1.33 0.75
CA ASN A 84 16.11 -0.54 1.95
C ASN A 84 17.35 0.38 1.80
N ALA A 85 18.42 -0.10 1.16
CA ALA A 85 19.60 0.71 0.90
C ALA A 85 19.32 1.88 -0.05
N VAL A 86 18.57 1.66 -1.13
CA VAL A 86 18.14 2.72 -2.07
C VAL A 86 17.37 3.81 -1.33
N VAL A 87 16.40 3.43 -0.49
CA VAL A 87 15.57 4.39 0.24
C VAL A 87 16.36 5.17 1.30
N ARG A 88 17.19 4.48 2.09
CA ARG A 88 17.97 5.10 3.16
C ARG A 88 19.09 6.01 2.65
N THR A 89 19.75 5.63 1.55
CA THR A 89 20.94 6.35 1.07
C THR A 89 20.65 7.31 -0.08
N GLY A 90 19.52 7.11 -0.77
CA GLY A 90 19.22 7.78 -2.04
C GLY A 90 20.15 7.37 -3.20
N GLN A 91 21.08 6.43 -2.97
CA GLN A 91 21.96 5.92 -4.02
C GLN A 91 21.16 4.99 -4.93
N ALA A 92 21.32 5.19 -6.24
CA ALA A 92 20.66 4.37 -7.23
C ALA A 92 21.28 2.97 -7.28
N ASP A 93 20.45 1.98 -7.53
CA ASP A 93 20.82 0.59 -7.76
C ASP A 93 20.19 0.12 -9.08
N ASP A 94 21.02 -0.41 -9.98
CA ASP A 94 20.66 -0.78 -11.34
C ASP A 94 20.66 -2.30 -11.61
N ALA A 95 20.80 -3.12 -10.56
CA ALA A 95 20.95 -4.57 -10.76
C ALA A 95 19.64 -5.32 -11.03
N HIS A 96 18.49 -4.72 -10.74
CA HIS A 96 17.18 -5.35 -10.91
C HIS A 96 16.13 -4.32 -11.38
N PRO A 97 15.16 -4.67 -12.24
CA PRO A 97 14.11 -3.74 -12.69
C PRO A 97 13.34 -3.07 -11.54
N LEU A 98 13.05 -3.80 -10.45
CA LEU A 98 12.47 -3.21 -9.22
C LEU A 98 13.39 -2.18 -8.57
N LEU A 99 14.70 -2.41 -8.54
CA LEU A 99 15.68 -1.49 -7.96
C LEU A 99 15.87 -0.25 -8.86
N ILE A 100 15.88 -0.41 -10.18
CA ILE A 100 15.97 0.69 -11.15
C ILE A 100 14.76 1.63 -10.99
N SER A 101 13.56 1.05 -10.99
CA SER A 101 12.31 1.81 -10.84
C SER A 101 12.19 2.47 -9.46
N LEU A 102 12.55 1.77 -8.37
CA LEU A 102 12.60 2.36 -7.04
C LEU A 102 13.61 3.50 -6.97
N SER A 103 14.80 3.34 -7.56
CA SER A 103 15.84 4.36 -7.60
C SER A 103 15.41 5.60 -8.37
N ASP A 104 14.70 5.42 -9.49
CA ASP A 104 14.13 6.54 -10.24
C ASP A 104 13.05 7.28 -9.44
N TRP A 105 12.16 6.54 -8.77
CA TRP A 105 11.16 7.14 -7.91
C TRP A 105 11.81 7.89 -6.72
N GLN A 106 12.75 7.25 -6.04
CA GLN A 106 13.44 7.78 -4.87
C GLN A 106 14.20 9.06 -5.20
N ARG A 107 14.88 9.12 -6.34
CA ARG A 107 15.55 10.35 -6.84
C ARG A 107 14.57 11.52 -7.01
N GLN A 108 13.34 11.24 -7.45
CA GLN A 108 12.32 12.28 -7.60
C GLN A 108 11.74 12.70 -6.25
N ALA A 109 11.55 11.74 -5.34
CA ALA A 109 11.04 12.00 -3.99
C ALA A 109 12.01 12.87 -3.17
N VAL A 110 13.31 12.57 -3.18
CA VAL A 110 14.32 13.34 -2.42
C VAL A 110 14.45 14.80 -2.88
N ALA A 111 14.00 15.11 -4.10
CA ALA A 111 13.99 16.47 -4.64
C ALA A 111 12.79 17.30 -4.15
N LEU A 112 11.81 16.68 -3.49
CA LEU A 112 10.63 17.38 -2.97
C LEU A 112 10.96 18.14 -1.67
N PRO A 113 10.47 19.38 -1.49
CA PRO A 113 10.77 20.18 -0.31
C PRO A 113 10.41 19.54 1.03
N ARG A 114 9.33 18.74 1.08
CA ARG A 114 8.85 18.05 2.29
C ARG A 114 9.56 16.72 2.56
N TYR A 115 10.42 16.25 1.66
CA TYR A 115 11.07 14.94 1.83
C TYR A 115 11.89 14.84 3.12
N PRO A 116 12.74 15.83 3.49
CA PRO A 116 13.52 15.73 4.72
C PRO A 116 12.68 15.50 5.98
N ASP A 117 11.49 16.13 6.07
CA ASP A 117 10.61 16.03 7.23
C ASP A 117 9.89 14.66 7.29
N LEU A 118 9.61 14.06 6.13
CA LEU A 118 8.91 12.77 6.03
C LEU A 118 9.86 11.57 5.82
N ALA A 119 11.15 11.79 5.57
CA ALA A 119 12.13 10.73 5.29
C ALA A 119 12.17 9.65 6.39
N PRO A 120 12.20 9.99 7.70
CA PRO A 120 12.20 8.96 8.74
C PRO A 120 10.94 8.08 8.73
N LEU A 121 9.79 8.66 8.39
CA LEU A 121 8.53 7.93 8.27
C LEU A 121 8.54 7.02 7.02
N TRP A 122 9.01 7.57 5.90
CA TRP A 122 9.17 6.85 4.65
C TRP A 122 10.09 5.63 4.81
N GLU A 123 11.29 5.81 5.36
CA GLU A 123 12.28 4.75 5.59
C GLU A 123 11.71 3.62 6.46
N ARG A 124 11.10 3.96 7.60
CA ARG A 124 10.48 2.96 8.49
C ARG A 124 9.32 2.23 7.82
N GLY A 125 8.49 2.97 7.08
CA GLY A 125 7.36 2.41 6.36
C GLY A 125 7.82 1.39 5.32
N VAL A 126 8.82 1.73 4.51
CA VAL A 126 9.38 0.83 3.48
C VAL A 126 9.97 -0.41 4.10
N ALA A 127 10.81 -0.26 5.14
CA ALA A 127 11.43 -1.39 5.81
C ALA A 127 10.38 -2.38 6.36
N ARG A 128 9.36 -1.88 7.06
CA ARG A 128 8.27 -2.70 7.59
C ARG A 128 7.43 -3.39 6.51
N THR A 129 7.29 -2.76 5.35
CA THR A 129 6.51 -3.33 4.24
C THR A 129 7.26 -4.46 3.56
N LEU A 130 8.55 -4.25 3.29
CA LEU A 130 9.44 -5.26 2.73
C LEU A 130 9.60 -6.46 3.67
N ASP A 131 9.73 -6.21 4.97
CA ASP A 131 9.72 -7.25 6.00
C ASP A 131 8.40 -8.04 6.00
N GLY A 132 7.27 -7.36 5.87
CA GLY A 132 5.96 -8.02 5.72
C GLY A 132 5.85 -8.87 4.45
N TYR A 133 6.36 -8.40 3.32
CA TYR A 133 6.40 -9.16 2.07
C TYR A 133 7.26 -10.42 2.19
N ARG A 134 8.45 -10.28 2.78
CA ARG A 134 9.34 -11.40 3.09
C ARG A 134 8.63 -12.42 4.00
N TYR A 135 7.98 -11.96 5.06
CA TYR A 135 7.19 -12.81 5.96
C TYR A 135 6.11 -13.57 5.19
N ASN A 136 5.33 -12.90 4.33
CA ASN A 136 4.28 -13.54 3.54
C ASN A 136 4.83 -14.66 2.67
N TRP A 137 5.95 -14.42 1.99
CA TRP A 137 6.60 -15.43 1.17
C TRP A 137 7.03 -16.65 2.00
N VAL A 138 7.71 -16.42 3.14
CA VAL A 138 8.18 -17.49 4.02
C VAL A 138 7.01 -18.28 4.62
N ALA A 139 5.97 -17.59 5.08
CA ALA A 139 4.77 -18.22 5.65
C ALA A 139 4.00 -19.03 4.61
N GLY A 140 3.91 -18.52 3.38
CA GLY A 140 3.36 -19.22 2.23
C GLY A 140 4.13 -20.49 1.88
N TRP A 141 5.44 -20.36 1.71
CA TRP A 141 6.37 -21.47 1.47
C TRP A 141 6.27 -22.56 2.54
N ALA A 142 6.18 -22.15 3.80
CA ALA A 142 6.05 -23.03 4.96
C ALA A 142 4.74 -23.82 4.92
N ARG A 143 3.64 -23.13 4.57
CA ARG A 143 2.31 -23.72 4.43
C ARG A 143 2.25 -24.75 3.32
N ASP A 144 2.81 -24.45 2.16
CA ASP A 144 2.81 -25.36 1.02
C ASP A 144 3.62 -26.64 1.29
N ARG A 145 4.69 -26.54 2.07
CA ARG A 145 5.53 -27.70 2.44
C ARG A 145 5.06 -28.42 3.71
N GLY A 146 4.16 -27.81 4.49
CA GLY A 146 3.81 -28.32 5.82
C GLY A 146 4.98 -28.27 6.80
N GLU A 147 5.93 -27.36 6.60
CA GLU A 147 7.15 -27.22 7.38
C GLU A 147 7.24 -25.81 7.94
N THR A 148 7.23 -25.65 9.26
CA THR A 148 7.42 -24.34 9.91
C THR A 148 8.92 -24.08 10.11
N PRO A 149 9.49 -23.02 9.50
CA PRO A 149 10.88 -22.65 9.75
C PRO A 149 11.14 -22.32 11.22
N PRO A 150 12.35 -22.60 11.75
CA PRO A 150 12.71 -22.20 13.10
C PRO A 150 12.53 -20.70 13.31
N GLY A 151 11.85 -20.32 14.41
CA GLY A 151 11.63 -18.92 14.78
C GLY A 151 10.38 -18.27 14.18
N LEU A 152 9.61 -18.99 13.36
CA LEU A 152 8.33 -18.51 12.84
C LEU A 152 7.17 -19.11 13.66
N ALA A 153 6.41 -18.27 14.39
CA ALA A 153 5.33 -18.76 15.23
C ALA A 153 4.14 -19.32 14.43
N MET A 154 3.93 -18.82 13.20
CA MET A 154 2.81 -19.20 12.32
C MET A 154 1.45 -19.13 13.02
N ASP A 155 1.20 -18.03 13.73
CA ASP A 155 -0.06 -17.74 14.40
C ASP A 155 -0.61 -16.36 14.00
N VAL A 156 -1.78 -16.02 14.57
CA VAL A 156 -2.50 -14.77 14.27
C VAL A 156 -1.69 -13.54 14.69
N ASP A 157 -0.97 -13.60 15.82
CA ASP A 157 -0.23 -12.45 16.34
C ASP A 157 0.98 -12.15 15.45
N GLU A 158 1.71 -13.18 15.04
CA GLU A 158 2.81 -13.08 14.08
C GLU A 158 2.32 -12.55 12.72
N TYR A 159 1.18 -13.04 12.23
CA TYR A 159 0.58 -12.56 10.99
C TYR A 159 0.25 -11.05 11.06
N LEU A 160 -0.39 -10.61 12.15
CA LEU A 160 -0.77 -9.21 12.36
C LEU A 160 0.44 -8.30 12.63
N ALA A 161 1.54 -8.82 13.17
CA ALA A 161 2.79 -8.06 13.29
C ALA A 161 3.32 -7.62 11.91
N HIS A 162 3.06 -8.41 10.87
CA HIS A 162 3.50 -8.20 9.48
C HIS A 162 2.41 -7.58 8.58
N ILE A 163 1.41 -6.91 9.17
CA ILE A 163 0.33 -6.22 8.45
C ILE A 163 0.83 -5.14 7.46
N GLY A 164 2.08 -4.69 7.63
CA GLY A 164 2.78 -3.79 6.73
C GLY A 164 2.86 -4.30 5.29
N SER A 165 2.77 -5.62 5.08
CA SER A 165 2.72 -6.24 3.75
C SER A 165 1.55 -5.75 2.89
N SER A 166 0.53 -5.09 3.46
CA SER A 166 -0.52 -4.42 2.69
C SER A 166 -0.05 -3.18 1.92
N ALA A 167 1.15 -2.67 2.21
CA ALA A 167 1.82 -1.58 1.51
C ALA A 167 1.04 -0.24 1.43
N ILE A 168 0.04 -0.07 2.29
CA ILE A 168 -0.82 1.12 2.33
C ILE A 168 -0.04 2.40 2.59
N GLY A 169 0.94 2.37 3.50
CA GLY A 169 1.84 3.48 3.76
C GLY A 169 2.64 3.91 2.53
N GLN A 170 3.06 2.96 1.68
CA GLN A 170 3.84 3.21 0.47
C GLN A 170 3.01 3.94 -0.56
N VAL A 171 1.71 3.71 -0.59
CA VAL A 171 0.80 4.45 -1.46
C VAL A 171 0.47 5.82 -0.88
N HIS A 172 0.35 5.93 0.45
CA HIS A 172 -0.15 7.13 1.10
C HIS A 172 0.92 8.21 1.37
N VAL A 173 2.10 7.84 1.87
CA VAL A 173 3.18 8.80 2.17
C VAL A 173 3.60 9.62 0.92
N PRO A 174 3.65 9.06 -0.30
CA PRO A 174 3.83 9.86 -1.52
C PRO A 174 2.82 10.99 -1.70
N ARG A 175 1.58 10.82 -1.24
CA ARG A 175 0.55 11.88 -1.32
C ARG A 175 0.90 13.04 -0.41
N TRP A 176 1.35 12.74 0.81
CA TRP A 176 1.85 13.75 1.75
C TRP A 176 3.07 14.48 1.20
N LEU A 177 3.98 13.75 0.54
CA LEU A 177 5.14 14.33 -0.12
C LEU A 177 4.74 15.31 -1.25
N THR A 178 3.81 14.94 -2.12
CA THR A 178 3.47 15.73 -3.31
C THR A 178 2.42 16.80 -3.11
N PHE A 179 1.45 16.58 -2.23
CA PHE A 179 0.32 17.50 -2.03
C PHE A 179 -0.26 17.51 -0.62
N GLY A 180 0.53 17.11 0.39
CA GLY A 180 0.18 17.32 1.79
C GLY A 180 -0.14 18.78 2.10
N THR A 181 -1.06 19.00 3.03
CA THR A 181 -1.44 20.35 3.45
C THR A 181 -0.32 21.04 4.25
N ASP A 182 -0.47 22.33 4.50
CA ASP A 182 0.52 23.08 5.28
C ASP A 182 0.50 22.69 6.77
N THR A 183 -0.60 22.11 7.26
CA THR A 183 -0.77 21.59 8.62
C THR A 183 -0.38 20.11 8.76
N LEU A 184 0.06 19.47 7.67
CA LEU A 184 0.39 18.04 7.64
C LEU A 184 1.35 17.64 8.78
N LEU A 185 2.47 18.37 8.92
CA LEU A 185 3.52 18.01 9.88
C LEU A 185 3.02 18.12 11.32
N ASP A 186 2.21 19.14 11.62
CA ASP A 186 1.58 19.33 12.94
C ASP A 186 0.56 18.22 13.25
N ASN A 187 -0.03 17.62 12.22
CA ASN A 187 -1.09 16.62 12.33
C ASN A 187 -0.58 15.16 12.24
N LEU A 188 0.73 14.92 12.06
CA LEU A 188 1.28 13.56 11.89
C LEU A 188 0.98 12.64 13.08
N GLU A 189 0.88 13.18 14.30
CA GLU A 189 0.54 12.40 15.50
C GLU A 189 -0.88 11.79 15.45
N VAL A 190 -1.78 12.39 14.68
CA VAL A 190 -3.14 11.88 14.43
C VAL A 190 -3.19 11.04 13.15
N LEU A 191 -2.52 11.52 12.10
CA LEU A 191 -2.59 10.92 10.77
C LEU A 191 -1.86 9.57 10.69
N VAL A 192 -0.70 9.43 11.33
CA VAL A 192 0.09 8.20 11.27
C VAL A 192 -0.61 7.02 11.95
N PRO A 193 -1.15 7.13 13.18
CA PRO A 193 -1.92 6.03 13.79
C PRO A 193 -3.14 5.62 12.96
N ALA A 194 -3.83 6.57 12.32
CA ALA A 194 -4.95 6.26 11.44
C ALA A 194 -4.50 5.53 10.16
N LEU A 195 -3.34 5.91 9.60
CA LEU A 195 -2.73 5.20 8.49
C LEU A 195 -2.32 3.77 8.90
N GLU A 196 -1.81 3.59 10.11
CA GLU A 196 -1.49 2.28 10.68
C GLU A 196 -2.72 1.37 10.80
N ASP A 197 -3.84 1.87 11.32
CA ASP A 197 -5.10 1.11 11.33
C ASP A 197 -5.60 0.81 9.91
N THR A 198 -5.28 1.65 8.93
CA THR A 198 -5.66 1.43 7.52
C THR A 198 -4.92 0.23 6.90
N HIS A 199 -3.69 -0.07 7.33
CA HIS A 199 -3.01 -1.31 6.93
C HIS A 199 -3.82 -2.56 7.35
N TYR A 200 -4.37 -2.57 8.56
CA TYR A 200 -5.26 -3.65 9.02
C TYR A 200 -6.53 -3.71 8.18
N VAL A 201 -7.19 -2.57 7.96
CA VAL A 201 -8.42 -2.53 7.15
C VAL A 201 -8.17 -3.11 5.76
N CYS A 202 -7.07 -2.73 5.11
CA CYS A 202 -6.73 -3.24 3.79
C CYS A 202 -6.48 -4.74 3.79
N ARG A 203 -5.58 -5.22 4.65
CA ARG A 203 -5.20 -6.64 4.64
C ARG A 203 -6.38 -7.54 5.00
N LEU A 204 -7.17 -7.19 6.02
CA LEU A 204 -8.30 -8.01 6.44
C LEU A 204 -9.42 -8.01 5.39
N ALA A 205 -9.64 -6.89 4.69
CA ALA A 205 -10.58 -6.84 3.57
C ALA A 205 -10.11 -7.71 2.40
N ASN A 206 -8.82 -7.63 2.06
CA ASN A 206 -8.18 -8.47 1.07
C ASN A 206 -8.37 -9.95 1.40
N ASP A 207 -7.95 -10.38 2.59
CA ASP A 207 -8.04 -11.77 3.05
C ASP A 207 -9.46 -12.33 2.96
N LEU A 208 -10.47 -11.55 3.39
CA LEU A 208 -11.88 -11.94 3.28
C LEU A 208 -12.34 -12.06 1.82
N GLY A 209 -11.85 -11.18 0.94
CA GLY A 209 -12.23 -11.14 -0.47
C GLY A 209 -11.51 -12.19 -1.34
N THR A 210 -10.35 -12.70 -0.91
CA THR A 210 -9.50 -13.55 -1.75
C THR A 210 -9.35 -14.99 -1.26
N ILE A 211 -9.81 -15.32 -0.04
CA ILE A 211 -9.63 -16.66 0.54
C ILE A 211 -10.11 -17.81 -0.34
N GLU A 212 -11.26 -17.68 -1.02
CA GLU A 212 -11.79 -18.74 -1.88
C GLU A 212 -10.86 -19.02 -3.08
N ARG A 213 -10.33 -17.95 -3.69
CA ARG A 213 -9.36 -18.05 -4.78
C ARG A 213 -8.06 -18.70 -4.30
N GLU A 214 -7.54 -18.24 -3.17
CA GLU A 214 -6.26 -18.70 -2.63
C GLU A 214 -6.31 -20.19 -2.23
N LEU A 215 -7.41 -20.64 -1.61
CA LEU A 215 -7.60 -22.06 -1.31
C LEU A 215 -7.76 -22.93 -2.56
N SER A 216 -8.20 -22.35 -3.69
CA SER A 216 -8.31 -23.06 -4.97
C SER A 216 -6.97 -23.22 -5.70
N GLN A 217 -5.91 -22.57 -5.22
CA GLN A 217 -4.57 -22.55 -5.80
C GLN A 217 -3.52 -23.06 -4.81
N PRO A 218 -3.57 -24.33 -4.37
CA PRO A 218 -2.58 -24.88 -3.46
C PRO A 218 -1.19 -24.94 -4.12
N GLY A 219 -0.11 -24.66 -3.38
CA GLY A 219 1.26 -24.65 -3.91
C GLY A 219 1.73 -23.31 -4.46
N HIS A 220 0.97 -22.23 -4.24
CA HIS A 220 1.27 -20.86 -4.70
C HIS A 220 1.71 -19.92 -3.57
N GLY A 221 2.02 -20.44 -2.39
CA GLY A 221 2.59 -19.64 -1.30
C GLY A 221 1.61 -18.64 -0.68
N HIS A 222 0.31 -18.92 -0.70
CA HIS A 222 -0.70 -17.99 -0.18
C HIS A 222 -0.59 -17.84 1.34
N ASN A 223 -0.71 -16.59 1.82
CA ASN A 223 -0.71 -16.25 3.24
C ASN A 223 -1.89 -15.34 3.61
N ASN A 224 -2.91 -15.94 4.22
CA ASN A 224 -4.18 -15.28 4.56
C ASN A 224 -4.54 -15.57 6.01
N ILE A 225 -5.04 -14.59 6.75
CA ILE A 225 -5.34 -14.74 8.18
C ILE A 225 -6.31 -15.88 8.47
N LEU A 226 -7.24 -16.18 7.56
CA LEU A 226 -8.21 -17.28 7.70
C LEU A 226 -7.56 -18.66 7.69
N MET A 227 -6.32 -18.77 7.18
CA MET A 227 -5.55 -20.01 7.20
C MET A 227 -4.95 -20.32 8.58
N TYR A 228 -5.09 -19.41 9.56
CA TYR A 228 -4.62 -19.57 10.93
C TYR A 228 -5.74 -20.01 11.91
N GLY A 229 -6.87 -20.48 11.39
CA GLY A 229 -7.95 -21.07 12.19
C GLY A 229 -8.93 -20.08 12.82
N VAL A 230 -8.86 -18.80 12.44
CA VAL A 230 -9.89 -17.80 12.81
C VAL A 230 -11.09 -17.89 11.88
N SER A 231 -12.28 -17.56 12.40
CA SER A 231 -13.51 -17.48 11.62
C SER A 231 -13.58 -16.20 10.77
N PRO A 232 -14.27 -16.19 9.62
CA PRO A 232 -14.58 -14.96 8.88
C PRO A 232 -15.26 -13.87 9.73
N GLU A 233 -16.10 -14.24 10.68
CA GLU A 233 -16.78 -13.31 11.58
C GLU A 233 -15.77 -12.56 12.46
N TRP A 234 -14.81 -13.28 13.05
CA TRP A 234 -13.72 -12.67 13.82
C TRP A 234 -12.91 -11.67 12.98
N VAL A 235 -12.62 -12.00 11.71
CA VAL A 235 -11.88 -11.11 10.79
C VAL A 235 -12.70 -9.86 10.47
N ARG A 236 -14.00 -10.01 10.18
CA ARG A 236 -14.92 -8.88 9.96
C ARG A 236 -15.00 -7.99 11.20
N ASP A 237 -15.15 -8.56 12.39
CA ASP A 237 -15.20 -7.80 13.65
C ASP A 237 -13.90 -7.01 13.87
N LEU A 238 -12.74 -7.58 13.56
CA LEU A 238 -11.46 -6.87 13.66
C LEU A 238 -11.36 -5.74 12.63
N LEU A 239 -11.76 -6.00 11.38
CA LEU A 239 -11.80 -5.00 10.31
C LEU A 239 -12.70 -3.82 10.72
N GLU A 240 -13.90 -4.10 11.20
CA GLU A 240 -14.86 -3.07 11.64
C GLU A 240 -14.30 -2.24 12.79
N ARG A 241 -13.67 -2.87 13.79
CA ARG A 241 -13.00 -2.15 14.89
C ARG A 241 -11.89 -1.24 14.39
N ARG A 242 -11.05 -1.72 13.47
CA ARG A 242 -9.94 -0.93 12.90
C ARG A 242 -10.47 0.24 12.07
N LEU A 243 -11.50 0.02 11.25
CA LEU A 243 -12.13 1.08 10.48
C LEU A 243 -12.84 2.12 11.37
N ALA A 244 -13.46 1.68 12.47
CA ALA A 244 -14.01 2.59 13.47
C ALA A 244 -12.90 3.41 14.16
N SER A 245 -11.76 2.79 14.46
CA SER A 245 -10.58 3.48 15.01
C SER A 245 -10.06 4.56 14.06
N VAL A 246 -9.91 4.26 12.76
CA VAL A 246 -9.57 5.27 11.73
C VAL A 246 -10.53 6.46 11.78
N ARG A 247 -11.85 6.19 11.77
CA ARG A 247 -12.87 7.25 11.80
C ARG A 247 -12.80 8.11 13.07
N SER A 248 -12.67 7.47 14.23
CA SER A 248 -12.62 8.15 15.53
C SER A 248 -11.34 8.97 15.67
N GLY A 249 -10.19 8.40 15.30
CA GLY A 249 -8.90 9.07 15.39
C GLY A 249 -8.83 10.31 14.50
N LEU A 250 -9.38 10.23 13.29
CA LEU A 250 -9.39 11.34 12.34
C LEU A 250 -10.48 12.39 12.62
N ALA A 251 -11.45 12.12 13.50
CA ALA A 251 -12.63 12.96 13.70
C ALA A 251 -12.31 14.45 13.97
N PRO A 252 -11.30 14.82 14.79
CA PRO A 252 -10.95 16.23 15.00
C PRO A 252 -10.54 16.96 13.73
N LEU A 253 -9.77 16.30 12.87
CA LEU A 253 -9.27 16.86 11.60
C LEU A 253 -10.35 16.86 10.51
N LEU A 254 -11.20 15.83 10.49
CA LEU A 254 -12.35 15.77 9.58
C LEU A 254 -13.35 16.90 9.87
N ALA A 255 -13.53 17.27 11.14
CA ALA A 255 -14.42 18.37 11.53
C ALA A 255 -13.98 19.75 10.99
N THR A 256 -12.70 19.90 10.63
CA THR A 256 -12.15 21.14 10.04
C THR A 256 -11.93 21.03 8.53
N GLY A 257 -12.33 19.92 7.90
CA GLY A 257 -12.11 19.68 6.47
C GLY A 257 -10.65 19.47 6.09
N ASP A 258 -9.81 18.98 7.01
CA ASP A 258 -8.42 18.64 6.73
C ASP A 258 -8.33 17.58 5.62
N ARG A 259 -7.65 17.93 4.53
CA ARG A 259 -7.60 17.08 3.33
C ARG A 259 -6.72 15.84 3.52
N ASP A 260 -5.71 15.89 4.37
CA ASP A 260 -4.85 14.74 4.65
C ASP A 260 -5.64 13.68 5.42
N ALA A 261 -6.44 14.11 6.41
CA ALA A 261 -7.37 13.22 7.11
C ALA A 261 -8.44 12.62 6.18
N VAL A 262 -9.03 13.43 5.29
CA VAL A 262 -9.99 12.94 4.30
C VAL A 262 -9.33 11.91 3.37
N ALA A 263 -8.08 12.10 2.95
CA ALA A 263 -7.37 11.13 2.11
C ALA A 263 -7.16 9.79 2.82
N VAL A 264 -6.78 9.79 4.11
CA VAL A 264 -6.58 8.55 4.89
C VAL A 264 -7.91 7.79 5.00
N LEU A 265 -8.99 8.49 5.39
CA LEU A 265 -10.31 7.87 5.51
C LEU A 265 -10.79 7.26 4.18
N ARG A 266 -10.61 7.98 3.07
CA ARG A 266 -11.03 7.50 1.75
C ARG A 266 -10.19 6.34 1.26
N LEU A 267 -8.91 6.28 1.62
CA LEU A 267 -8.07 5.11 1.36
C LEU A 267 -8.61 3.88 2.12
N ALA A 268 -8.92 4.02 3.41
CA ALA A 268 -9.49 2.93 4.20
C ALA A 268 -10.82 2.42 3.62
N GLN A 269 -11.71 3.34 3.22
CA GLN A 269 -12.98 2.99 2.57
C GLN A 269 -12.75 2.32 1.21
N TRP A 270 -11.83 2.85 0.41
CA TRP A 270 -11.47 2.28 -0.89
C TRP A 270 -11.01 0.83 -0.73
N CYS A 271 -10.15 0.53 0.23
CA CYS A 271 -9.68 -0.85 0.49
C CYS A 271 -10.84 -1.82 0.74
N VAL A 272 -11.82 -1.42 1.56
CA VAL A 272 -13.01 -2.24 1.82
C VAL A 272 -13.83 -2.43 0.55
N SER A 273 -14.08 -1.36 -0.19
CA SER A 273 -14.88 -1.43 -1.43
C SER A 273 -14.23 -2.26 -2.52
N GLN A 274 -12.90 -2.21 -2.66
CA GLN A 274 -12.16 -2.99 -3.66
C GLN A 274 -12.33 -4.49 -3.46
N TYR A 275 -12.20 -4.98 -2.23
CA TYR A 275 -12.20 -6.41 -1.97
C TYR A 275 -13.56 -6.98 -1.61
N LEU A 276 -14.42 -6.20 -0.94
CA LEU A 276 -15.70 -6.70 -0.41
C LEU A 276 -16.92 -6.15 -1.16
N GLY A 277 -16.72 -5.28 -2.15
CA GLY A 277 -17.80 -4.75 -3.00
C GLY A 277 -18.84 -3.91 -2.25
N SER A 278 -18.60 -3.55 -0.98
CA SER A 278 -19.52 -2.73 -0.20
C SER A 278 -19.37 -1.25 -0.55
N TYR A 279 -20.52 -0.62 -0.78
CA TYR A 279 -20.75 0.75 -1.24
C TYR A 279 -19.91 1.74 -0.41
N ILE A 280 -19.05 2.52 -1.07
CA ILE A 280 -18.60 3.78 -0.49
C ILE A 280 -19.87 4.59 -0.24
N ASP A 281 -20.10 5.03 1.00
CA ASP A 281 -21.21 5.90 1.32
C ASP A 281 -21.15 7.14 0.41
N THR A 282 -21.99 7.17 -0.62
CA THR A 282 -21.88 8.11 -1.74
C THR A 282 -22.13 9.55 -1.30
N GLU A 283 -22.72 9.76 -0.13
CA GLU A 283 -22.90 11.09 0.46
C GLU A 283 -21.56 11.80 0.72
N PHE A 284 -20.48 11.07 1.04
CA PHE A 284 -19.15 11.66 1.29
C PHE A 284 -18.30 11.87 0.03
N LEU A 285 -18.58 11.16 -1.07
CA LEU A 285 -17.88 11.35 -2.35
C LEU A 285 -18.40 12.56 -3.13
N VAL A 286 -19.67 12.91 -2.95
CA VAL A 286 -20.35 14.00 -3.68
C VAL A 286 -20.27 15.31 -2.90
N HIS A 287 -20.31 15.27 -1.58
CA HIS A 287 -20.10 16.43 -0.73
C HIS A 287 -18.65 16.43 -0.25
N GLY A 288 -17.77 16.96 -1.10
CA GLY A 288 -16.48 17.47 -0.62
C GLY A 288 -16.76 18.33 0.60
N VAL A 289 -16.02 18.07 1.69
CA VAL A 289 -16.15 18.82 2.93
C VAL A 289 -16.20 20.30 2.56
N ALA A 290 -17.35 20.92 2.86
CA ALA A 290 -17.57 22.34 2.66
C ALA A 290 -16.70 23.13 3.64
#